data_AF-A0A949XH11-F1
#
_entry.id   AF-A0A949XH11-F1
#
_cell.length_a   1.000
_cell.length_b   1.000
_cell.length_c   1.000
_cell.angle_alpha   90.00
_cell.angle_beta   90.00
_cell.angle_gamma   90.00
#
_symmetry.space_group_name_H-M   'P 1'
#
loop_
_entity.id
_entity.type
_entity.pdbx_description
1 polymer ?
#
loop_
_entity_poly.entity_id
_entity_poly.type
_entity_poly.pdbx_seq_one_letter_code
_entity_poly.pdbx_strand_id
1 'polypeptide(L)'
;MNDRAMIAAMAMQGLMEWAYEVDLSPVHVAEMSVTFADALLAELSKTDQQNKKVESDWVEWNGGECPVHEDAIIEYRLRNSMFSIKGFRAKHLQWNHHNNRSDIVAYRIIADQDSCKTR
;
A
#
# COMPACT_ATOMS: atom_id res chain seq x y z
N MET A 1 0.90 -8.33 15.30
CA MET A 1 1.12 -9.74 14.88
C MET A 1 -0.06 -10.11 14.03
N ASN A 2 0.19 -10.42 12.75
CA ASN A 2 -0.79 -10.26 11.69
C ASN A 2 -1.83 -11.38 11.67
N ASP A 3 -3.11 -11.03 11.84
CA ASP A 3 -4.27 -11.95 11.84
C ASP A 3 -4.30 -12.88 10.62
N ARG A 4 -3.75 -12.44 9.49
CA ARG A 4 -3.69 -13.20 8.23
C ARG A 4 -2.81 -14.46 8.32
N ALA A 5 -1.71 -14.39 9.09
CA ALA A 5 -0.83 -15.55 9.27
C ALA A 5 -1.48 -16.61 10.16
N MET A 6 -2.26 -16.18 11.15
CA MET A 6 -3.01 -17.06 12.04
C MET A 6 -4.16 -17.76 11.29
N ILE A 7 -4.91 -17.02 10.48
CA ILE A 7 -5.99 -17.58 9.65
C ILE A 7 -5.44 -18.62 8.65
N ALA A 8 -4.29 -18.33 8.02
CA ALA A 8 -3.66 -19.28 7.11
C ALA A 8 -3.19 -20.57 7.82
N ALA A 9 -2.61 -20.44 9.02
CA ALA A 9 -2.21 -21.59 9.83
C ALA A 9 -3.42 -22.45 10.25
N MET A 10 -4.51 -21.83 10.67
CA MET A 10 -5.75 -22.53 11.06
C MET A 10 -6.41 -23.25 9.88
N ALA A 11 -6.39 -22.65 8.67
CA ALA A 11 -6.91 -23.30 7.47
C ALA A 11 -6.09 -24.53 7.07
N MET A 12 -4.77 -24.46 7.17
CA MET A 12 -3.88 -25.59 6.89
C MET A 12 -4.01 -26.71 7.92
N GLN A 13 -4.16 -26.37 9.21
CA GLN A 13 -4.43 -27.36 10.26
C GLN A 13 -5.78 -28.05 10.04
N GLY A 14 -6.84 -27.30 9.71
CA GLY A 14 -8.16 -27.87 9.44
C GLY A 14 -8.18 -28.80 8.21
N LEU A 15 -7.45 -28.45 7.14
CA LEU A 15 -7.28 -29.31 5.97
C LEU A 15 -6.55 -30.62 6.32
N MET A 16 -5.54 -30.54 7.18
CA MET A 16 -4.77 -31.71 7.61
C MET A 16 -5.58 -32.64 8.52
N GLU A 17 -6.38 -32.08 9.45
CA GLU A 17 -7.27 -32.88 10.30
C GLU A 17 -8.40 -33.53 9.50
N TRP A 18 -9.04 -32.78 8.59
CA TRP A 18 -10.08 -33.34 7.73
C TRP A 18 -9.53 -34.47 6.85
N ALA A 19 -8.35 -34.28 6.25
CA ALA A 19 -7.72 -35.31 5.42
C ALA A 19 -7.43 -36.61 6.18
N TYR A 20 -7.18 -36.53 7.48
CA TYR A 20 -6.98 -37.69 8.35
C TYR A 20 -8.29 -38.45 8.63
N GLU A 21 -9.42 -37.75 8.70
CA GLU A 21 -10.74 -38.36 8.92
C GLU A 21 -11.31 -39.06 7.67
N VAL A 22 -10.94 -38.61 6.46
CA VAL A 22 -11.51 -39.16 5.21
C VAL A 22 -10.64 -40.26 4.57
N ASP A 23 -9.62 -40.77 5.29
CA ASP A 23 -8.65 -41.78 4.82
C ASP A 23 -8.05 -41.41 3.44
N LEU A 24 -7.80 -40.10 3.25
CA LEU A 24 -7.27 -39.59 2.00
C LEU A 24 -5.80 -40.00 1.88
N SER A 25 -5.43 -40.59 0.74
CA SER A 25 -4.05 -40.95 0.45
C SER A 25 -3.13 -39.72 0.62
N PRO A 26 -1.95 -39.86 1.24
CA PRO A 26 -1.00 -38.75 1.44
C PRO A 26 -0.66 -37.98 0.15
N VAL A 27 -0.76 -38.63 -1.01
CA VAL A 27 -0.54 -38.02 -2.32
C VAL A 27 -1.63 -36.98 -2.66
N HIS A 28 -2.90 -37.29 -2.40
CA HIS A 28 -4.00 -36.35 -2.64
C HIS A 28 -3.92 -35.13 -1.69
N VAL A 29 -3.50 -35.34 -0.45
CA VAL A 29 -3.27 -34.24 0.51
C VAL A 29 -2.16 -33.33 0.01
N ALA A 30 -1.08 -33.89 -0.53
CA ALA A 30 0.00 -33.13 -1.15
C ALA A 30 -0.51 -32.33 -2.35
N GLU A 31 -1.29 -32.92 -3.26
CA GLU A 31 -1.85 -32.23 -4.43
C GLU A 31 -2.80 -31.07 -4.05
N MET A 32 -3.64 -31.28 -3.04
CA MET A 32 -4.50 -30.23 -2.50
C MET A 32 -3.69 -29.10 -1.86
N SER A 33 -2.61 -29.44 -1.14
CA SER A 33 -1.72 -28.45 -0.52
C SER A 33 -0.95 -27.61 -1.56
N VAL A 34 -0.50 -28.23 -2.65
CA VAL A 34 0.18 -27.54 -3.76
C VAL A 34 -0.78 -26.59 -4.45
N THR A 35 -1.99 -27.05 -4.77
CA THR A 35 -3.03 -26.21 -5.40
C THR A 35 -3.39 -25.01 -4.51
N PHE A 36 -3.49 -25.22 -3.20
CA PHE A 36 -3.74 -24.14 -2.25
C PHE A 36 -2.56 -23.16 -2.16
N ALA A 37 -1.32 -23.67 -2.14
CA ALA A 37 -0.12 -22.83 -2.15
C ALA A 37 -0.03 -21.96 -3.41
N ASP A 38 -0.33 -22.52 -4.60
CA ASP A 38 -0.38 -21.77 -5.86
C ASP A 38 -1.45 -20.68 -5.85
N ALA A 39 -2.65 -20.99 -5.35
CA ALA A 39 -3.71 -20.00 -5.19
C ALA A 39 -3.31 -18.87 -4.22
N LEU A 40 -2.60 -19.21 -3.14
CA LEU A 40 -2.13 -18.25 -2.15
C LEU A 40 -1.00 -17.38 -2.70
N LEU A 41 -0.07 -17.95 -3.48
CA LEU A 41 0.97 -17.20 -4.18
C LEU A 41 0.38 -16.21 -5.21
N ALA A 42 -0.68 -16.61 -5.92
CA ALA A 42 -1.39 -15.73 -6.85
C ALA A 42 -2.05 -14.53 -6.13
N GLU A 43 -2.65 -14.74 -4.95
CA GLU A 43 -3.23 -13.66 -4.15
C GLU A 43 -2.17 -12.75 -3.50
N LEU A 44 -1.04 -13.30 -3.08
CA LEU A 44 0.07 -12.51 -2.57
C LEU A 44 0.68 -11.63 -3.67
N SER A 45 0.79 -12.14 -4.91
CA SER A 45 1.24 -11.36 -6.06
C SER A 45 0.33 -10.15 -6.34
N LYS A 46 -0.99 -10.33 -6.25
CA LYS A 46 -1.96 -9.21 -6.39
C LYS A 46 -1.77 -8.16 -5.30
N THR A 47 -1.50 -8.59 -4.07
CA THR A 47 -1.26 -7.68 -2.93
C THR A 47 0.04 -6.90 -3.10
N ASP A 48 1.11 -7.54 -3.61
CA ASP A 48 2.39 -6.87 -3.90
C ASP A 48 2.25 -5.84 -5.02
N GLN A 49 1.54 -6.19 -6.10
CA GLN A 49 1.24 -5.24 -7.18
C GLN A 49 0.39 -4.05 -6.70
N GLN A 50 -0.57 -4.30 -5.81
CA GLN A 50 -1.38 -3.24 -5.20
C GLN A 50 -0.55 -2.35 -4.27
N ASN A 51 0.43 -2.91 -3.55
CA ASN A 51 1.31 -2.16 -2.67
C ASN A 51 2.35 -1.33 -3.44
N LYS A 52 2.94 -1.91 -4.50
CA LYS A 52 3.92 -1.24 -5.36
C LYS A 52 3.32 -0.08 -6.15
N LYS A 53 2.06 -0.20 -6.57
CA LYS A 53 1.34 0.89 -7.24
C LYS A 53 1.04 2.07 -6.32
N VAL A 54 0.90 1.84 -5.01
CA VAL A 54 0.64 2.91 -4.04
C VAL A 54 1.91 3.71 -3.73
N GLU A 55 3.11 3.10 -3.78
CA GLU A 55 4.37 3.83 -3.56
C GLU A 55 4.83 4.61 -4.79
N SER A 56 4.57 4.13 -6.01
CA SER A 56 5.00 4.81 -7.25
C SER A 56 4.37 6.19 -7.49
N ASP A 57 3.25 6.51 -6.82
CA ASP A 57 2.57 7.80 -6.97
C ASP A 57 3.11 8.89 -6.03
N TRP A 58 3.94 8.54 -5.04
CA TRP A 58 4.49 9.51 -4.09
C TRP A 58 5.82 10.06 -4.58
N VAL A 59 5.89 11.38 -4.70
CA VAL A 59 7.12 12.11 -4.98
C VAL A 59 7.78 12.44 -3.65
N GLU A 60 8.98 11.88 -3.41
CA GLU A 60 9.81 12.25 -2.27
C GLU A 60 10.27 13.70 -2.39
N TRP A 61 10.12 14.46 -1.31
CA TRP A 61 10.47 15.86 -1.26
C TRP A 61 11.48 16.13 -0.16
N ASN A 62 12.57 16.81 -0.52
CA ASN A 62 13.69 17.11 0.39
C ASN A 62 13.72 18.59 0.83
N GLY A 63 12.66 19.34 0.53
CA GLY A 63 12.52 20.73 0.92
C GLY A 63 12.98 21.69 -0.16
N GLY A 64 12.36 22.87 -0.22
CA GLY A 64 12.71 23.93 -1.16
C GLY A 64 11.49 24.67 -1.69
N GLU A 65 11.61 25.18 -2.90
CA GLU A 65 10.55 25.94 -3.57
C GLU A 65 9.42 25.02 -4.05
N CYS A 66 8.17 25.50 -4.00
CA CYS A 66 6.98 24.72 -4.34
C CYS A 66 7.04 24.22 -5.80
N PRO A 67 7.10 22.90 -6.05
CA PRO A 67 7.21 22.34 -7.40
C PRO A 67 5.86 22.22 -8.13
N VAL A 68 4.75 22.52 -7.45
CA VAL A 68 3.38 22.37 -7.95
C VAL A 68 2.63 23.71 -7.98
N HIS A 69 1.56 23.77 -8.75
CA HIS A 69 0.73 24.98 -8.83
C HIS A 69 0.10 25.30 -7.46
N GLU A 70 0.02 26.58 -7.12
CA GLU A 70 -0.44 27.07 -5.81
C GLU A 70 -1.84 26.56 -5.41
N ASP A 71 -2.72 26.37 -6.39
CA ASP A 71 -4.08 25.84 -6.19
C ASP A 71 -4.21 24.32 -6.38
N ALA A 72 -3.13 23.59 -6.68
CA ALA A 72 -3.15 22.14 -6.81
C ALA A 72 -3.53 21.50 -5.46
N ILE A 73 -4.47 20.55 -5.50
CA ILE A 73 -4.89 19.78 -4.33
C ILE A 73 -3.97 18.56 -4.25
N ILE A 74 -3.23 18.46 -3.14
CA ILE A 74 -2.26 17.40 -2.93
C ILE A 74 -2.58 16.55 -1.71
N GLU A 75 -2.04 15.34 -1.70
CA GLU A 75 -1.82 14.55 -0.49
C GLU A 75 -0.35 14.65 -0.09
N TYR A 76 -0.06 14.85 1.19
CA TYR A 76 1.32 14.93 1.67
C TYR A 76 1.53 14.09 2.93
N ARG A 77 2.78 13.66 3.13
CA ARG A 77 3.25 12.94 4.31
C ARG A 77 4.25 13.81 5.05
N LEU A 78 4.13 13.82 6.37
CA LEU A 78 5.04 14.54 7.26
C LEU A 78 6.10 13.60 7.81
N ARG A 79 7.29 14.13 8.11
CA ARG A 79 8.44 13.35 8.60
C ARG A 79 8.12 12.45 9.79
N ASN A 80 7.28 12.91 10.72
CA ASN A 80 6.93 12.18 11.94
C ASN A 80 5.46 11.71 11.96
N SER A 81 4.74 11.79 10.84
CA SER A 81 3.36 11.33 10.77
C SER A 81 3.30 9.99 10.07
N MET A 82 2.66 9.02 10.71
CA MET A 82 2.31 7.75 10.08
C MET A 82 1.12 7.89 9.12
N PHE A 83 0.44 9.05 9.15
CA PHE A 83 -0.73 9.36 8.32
C PHE A 83 -0.39 10.36 7.22
N SER A 84 -0.96 10.14 6.02
CA SER A 84 -1.03 11.12 4.95
C SER A 84 -2.21 12.06 5.14
N ILE A 85 -2.01 13.34 4.83
CA ILE A 85 -3.05 14.37 4.90
C ILE A 85 -3.46 14.72 3.47
N LYS A 86 -4.76 14.60 3.16
CA LYS A 86 -5.34 14.82 1.83
C LYS A 86 -6.22 16.06 1.77
N GLY A 87 -6.35 16.62 0.56
CA GLY A 87 -7.33 17.68 0.28
C GLY A 87 -6.85 19.09 0.59
N PHE A 88 -5.54 19.29 0.76
CA PHE A 88 -4.95 20.61 0.99
C PHE A 88 -4.40 21.19 -0.31
N ARG A 89 -4.55 22.51 -0.48
CA ARG A 89 -3.89 23.21 -1.59
C ARG A 89 -2.41 23.40 -1.29
N ALA A 90 -1.58 23.28 -2.32
CA ALA A 90 -0.14 23.44 -2.22
C ALA A 90 0.30 24.77 -1.59
N LYS A 91 -0.42 25.87 -1.86
CA LYS A 91 -0.11 27.20 -1.28
C LYS A 91 -0.28 27.31 0.23
N HIS A 92 -1.08 26.45 0.85
CA HIS A 92 -1.29 26.45 2.30
C HIS A 92 -0.22 25.62 3.03
N LEU A 93 0.68 24.98 2.29
CA LEU A 93 1.69 24.08 2.83
C LEU A 93 3.06 24.75 2.83
N GLN A 94 3.85 24.46 3.86
CA GLN A 94 5.24 24.88 3.92
C GLN A 94 6.12 23.83 3.25
N TRP A 95 6.65 24.18 2.09
CA TRP A 95 7.55 23.34 1.30
C TRP A 95 9.02 23.43 1.74
N ASN A 96 9.36 24.48 2.49
CA ASN A 96 10.68 24.63 3.08
C ASN A 96 10.85 23.69 4.26
N HIS A 97 11.97 22.98 4.30
CA HIS A 97 12.31 22.12 5.42
C HIS A 97 12.98 22.95 6.51
N HIS A 98 12.32 23.02 7.66
CA HIS A 98 12.89 23.64 8.86
C HIS A 98 13.48 22.58 9.81
N ASN A 99 13.67 21.36 9.31
CA ASN A 99 14.09 20.17 10.06
C ASN A 99 13.15 19.88 11.25
N ASN A 100 11.86 20.19 11.08
CA ASN A 100 10.82 20.05 12.07
C ASN A 100 9.95 18.81 11.78
N ARG A 101 9.16 18.37 12.77
CA ARG A 101 8.28 17.20 12.65
C ARG A 101 7.17 17.37 11.60
N SER A 102 6.90 18.62 11.22
CA SER A 102 5.90 19.02 10.23
C SER A 102 6.49 19.25 8.84
N ASP A 103 7.73 18.85 8.58
CA ASP A 103 8.30 18.91 7.24
C ASP A 103 7.68 17.84 6.34
N ILE A 104 7.40 18.22 5.10
CA ILE A 104 6.79 17.38 4.08
C ILE A 104 7.86 16.49 3.43
N VAL A 105 7.84 15.20 3.71
CA VAL A 105 8.84 14.26 3.16
C VAL A 105 8.42 13.62 1.85
N ALA A 106 7.11 13.60 1.57
CA ALA A 106 6.59 13.09 0.31
C ALA A 106 5.23 13.73 0.02
N TYR A 107 4.89 13.87 -1.25
CA TYR A 107 3.59 14.36 -1.69
C TYR A 107 3.13 13.68 -2.97
N ARG A 108 1.83 13.75 -3.26
CA ARG A 108 1.25 13.35 -4.54
C ARG A 108 0.11 14.29 -4.92
N ILE A 109 -0.06 14.54 -6.21
CA ILE A 109 -1.09 15.45 -6.72
C ILE A 109 -2.40 14.66 -6.87
N ILE A 110 -3.47 15.11 -6.21
CA ILE A 110 -4.79 14.47 -6.28
C ILE A 110 -5.65 15.13 -7.36
N ALA A 111 -5.59 16.45 -7.43
CA ALA A 111 -6.29 17.22 -8.46
C ALA A 111 -5.49 18.46 -8.80
N ASP A 112 -5.19 18.58 -10.08
CA ASP A 112 -4.46 19.70 -10.64
C ASP A 112 -5.43 20.58 -11.43
N GLN A 113 -5.43 21.89 -11.15
CA GLN A 113 -6.31 22.84 -11.82
C GLN A 113 -5.75 23.28 -13.19
N ASP A 114 -4.55 22.84 -13.59
CA ASP A 114 -3.92 23.23 -14.86
C ASP A 114 -4.32 22.37 -16.06
N SER A 115 -5.13 21.32 -15.87
CA SER A 115 -5.67 20.57 -17.03
C SER A 115 -6.73 21.35 -17.84
N CYS A 116 -7.13 22.55 -17.42
CA CYS A 116 -8.09 23.38 -18.16
C CYS A 116 -7.60 24.81 -18.43
N LYS A 117 -6.38 24.97 -18.97
CA LYS A 117 -6.05 26.14 -19.82
C LYS A 117 -5.19 25.74 -21.02
N THR A 118 -5.80 25.08 -22.01
CA THR A 118 -5.32 25.19 -23.39
C THR A 118 -6.27 26.11 -24.16
N ARG A 119 -5.81 27.36 -24.26
CA ARG A 119 -5.92 28.34 -25.35
C ARG A 119 -7.24 28.53 -26.10
#